data_AF-A0A9D1SGM6-F1
#
_entry.id   AF-A0A9D1SGM6-F1
#
_cell.length_a   1.000
_cell.length_b   1.000
_cell.length_c   1.000
_cell.angle_alpha   90.00
_cell.angle_beta   90.00
_cell.angle_gamma   90.00
#
_symmetry.space_group_name_H-M   'P 1'
#
loop_
_entity.id
_entity.type
_entity.pdbx_description
1 polymer ?
#
loop_
_entity_poly.entity_id
_entity_poly.type
_entity_poly.pdbx_seq_one_letter_code
_entity_poly.pdbx_strand_id
1 'polypeptide(L)' 'MNFKTEQDQFDKIKWFDSMKAGKDMCGSYEFCGSCKGEWRYPCARAAHRYQNGFIRLAVLRKQN' A
#
# COMPACT_ATOMS: atom_id res chain seq x y z
N MET A 1 -10.68 6.76 9.65
CA MET A 1 -9.90 6.07 8.60
C MET A 1 -10.86 5.31 7.71
N ASN A 2 -10.90 5.58 6.40
CA ASN A 2 -11.83 4.92 5.49
C ASN A 2 -11.07 4.11 4.44
N PHE A 3 -10.83 2.84 4.74
CA PHE A 3 -10.12 1.92 3.85
C PHE A 3 -10.81 1.74 2.49
N LYS A 4 -12.12 1.98 2.38
CA LYS A 4 -12.81 1.91 1.10
C LYS A 4 -12.33 3.03 0.17
N THR A 5 -12.33 4.28 0.65
CA THR A 5 -11.91 5.43 -0.17
C THR A 5 -10.45 5.33 -0.58
N GLU A 6 -9.57 4.89 0.33
CA GLU A 6 -8.16 4.66 0.03
C GLU A 6 -7.97 3.52 -0.99
N GLN A 7 -8.71 2.41 -0.85
CA GLN A 7 -8.67 1.31 -1.82
C GLN A 7 -9.14 1.79 -3.20
N ASP A 8 -10.23 2.56 -3.27
CA ASP A 8 -10.75 3.12 -4.52
C ASP A 8 -9.71 4.03 -5.23
N GLN A 9 -8.86 4.73 -4.47
CA GLN A 9 -7.75 5.52 -5.01
C GLN A 9 -6.62 4.63 -5.52
N PHE A 10 -6.20 3.62 -4.74
CA PHE A 10 -5.18 2.67 -5.16
C PHE A 10 -5.60 1.89 -6.41
N ASP A 11 -6.86 1.46 -6.50
CA ASP A 11 -7.35 0.70 -7.66
C ASP A 11 -7.28 1.54 -8.94
N LYS A 12 -7.61 2.83 -8.88
CA LYS A 12 -7.46 3.75 -10.02
C LYS A 12 -5.99 3.89 -10.43
N ILE A 13 -5.10 4.18 -9.48
CA ILE A 13 -3.67 4.35 -9.75
C ILE A 13 -3.09 3.07 -10.36
N LYS A 14 -3.35 1.92 -9.74
CA LYS A 14 -2.88 0.61 -10.20
C LYS A 14 -3.40 0.25 -11.57
N TRP A 15 -4.66 0.59 -11.87
CA TRP A 15 -5.24 0.40 -13.19
C TRP A 15 -4.47 1.20 -14.24
N PHE A 16 -4.29 2.51 -14.03
CA PHE A 16 -3.58 3.37 -14.96
C PHE A 16 -2.11 2.94 -15.15
N ASP A 17 -1.42 2.61 -14.06
CA ASP A 17 -0.04 2.14 -14.11
C ASP A 17 0.07 0.82 -14.87
N SER A 18 -0.87 -0.11 -14.66
CA SER A 18 -0.88 -1.39 -15.37
C SER A 18 -1.13 -1.21 -16.87
N MET A 19 -2.04 -0.31 -17.24
CA MET A 19 -2.28 0.05 -18.64
C MET A 19 -1.03 0.67 -19.29
N LYS A 20 -0.34 1.57 -18.57
CA LYS A 20 0.88 2.22 -19.06
C LYS A 20 2.06 1.25 -19.17
N ALA A 21 2.20 0.33 -18.23
CA ALA A 21 3.27 -0.66 -18.19
C ALA A 21 3.01 -1.87 -19.11
N GLY A 22 1.78 -2.04 -19.59
CA GLY A 22 1.37 -3.20 -20.40
C GLY A 22 1.36 -4.52 -19.62
N LYS A 23 1.33 -4.48 -18.28
CA LYS A 23 1.33 -5.65 -17.40
C LYS A 23 0.69 -5.34 -16.05
N ASP A 24 0.25 -6.36 -15.32
CA ASP A 24 -0.25 -6.19 -13.95
C ASP A 24 0.86 -5.66 -13.02
N MET A 25 0.56 -4.52 -12.38
CA MET A 25 1.44 -3.88 -11.40
C MET A 25 1.08 -4.25 -9.96
N CYS A 26 0.07 -5.09 -9.74
CA CYS A 26 -0.18 -5.66 -8.42
C CYS A 26 1.07 -6.39 -7.91
N GLY A 27 1.51 -6.06 -6.69
CA GLY A 27 2.73 -6.64 -6.11
C GLY A 27 4.01 -5.85 -6.36
N SER A 28 4.01 -4.84 -7.23
CA SER A 28 5.23 -4.07 -7.56
C SER A 28 5.47 -2.83 -6.70
N TYR A 29 4.53 -2.44 -5.85
CA TYR A 29 4.64 -1.25 -5.00
C TYR A 29 5.34 -1.59 -3.68
N GLU A 30 6.06 -0.63 -3.08
CA GLU A 30 6.82 -0.88 -1.83
C GLU A 30 5.93 -1.41 -0.69
N PHE A 31 4.71 -0.88 -0.58
CA PHE A 31 3.76 -1.33 0.43
C PHE A 31 3.19 -2.74 0.17
N CYS A 32 3.36 -3.30 -1.04
CA CYS A 32 2.86 -4.65 -1.35
C CYS A 32 3.51 -5.72 -0.47
N GLY A 33 4.76 -5.53 -0.03
CA GLY A 33 5.41 -6.42 0.93
C GLY A 33 4.73 -6.46 2.31
N SER A 34 3.89 -5.47 2.62
CA SER A 34 3.07 -5.43 3.83
C SER A 34 1.64 -5.94 3.62
N CYS A 35 1.29 -6.40 2.42
CA CYS A 35 -0.02 -6.96 2.11
C CYS A 35 -0.17 -8.36 2.70
N LYS A 36 -1.32 -8.66 3.32
CA LYS A 36 -1.63 -10.00 3.85
C LYS A 36 -2.75 -10.71 3.08
N GLY A 37 -3.09 -10.22 1.88
CA GLY A 37 -4.13 -10.81 1.05
C GLY A 37 -5.52 -10.73 1.69
N GLU A 38 -5.80 -9.68 2.46
CA GLU A 38 -7.09 -9.55 3.14
C GLU A 38 -8.27 -9.42 2.17
N TRP A 39 -9.40 -10.06 2.51
CA TRP A 39 -10.62 -10.02 1.68
C TRP A 39 -11.15 -8.61 1.42
N ARG A 40 -11.00 -7.69 2.40
CA ARG A 40 -11.47 -6.30 2.28
C ARG A 40 -10.30 -5.34 2.31
N TYR A 41 -10.21 -4.53 1.25
CA TYR A 41 -9.29 -3.40 1.12
C TYR A 41 -7.80 -3.76 1.33
N PRO A 42 -7.29 -4.81 0.67
CA PRO A 42 -5.95 -5.33 0.93
C PRO A 42 -4.85 -4.29 0.70
N CYS A 43 -4.95 -3.47 -0.35
CA CYS A 43 -3.92 -2.47 -0.69
C CYS A 43 -3.93 -1.30 0.30
N ALA A 44 -5.11 -0.79 0.66
CA ALA A 44 -5.21 0.28 1.65
C ALA A 44 -4.68 -0.16 3.03
N ARG A 45 -5.00 -1.39 3.44
CA ARG A 45 -4.48 -1.96 4.70
C ARG A 45 -2.97 -2.19 4.64
N ALA A 46 -2.45 -2.65 3.50
CA ALA A 46 -1.01 -2.83 3.29
C ALA A 46 -0.26 -1.50 3.35
N ALA A 47 -0.75 -0.46 2.69
CA ALA A 47 -0.20 0.90 2.74
C ALA A 47 -0.16 1.45 4.16
N HIS A 48 -1.23 1.26 4.94
CA HIS A 48 -1.26 1.68 6.33
C HIS A 48 -0.26 0.90 7.20
N ARG A 49 -0.13 -0.41 7.01
CA ARG A 49 0.88 -1.23 7.72
C ARG A 49 2.30 -0.76 7.39
N TYR A 50 2.56 -0.52 6.11
CA TYR A 50 3.83 0.02 5.62
C TYR A 50 4.13 1.34 6.31
N GLN A 51 3.24 2.34 6.19
CA GLN A 51 3.44 3.66 6.78
C GLN A 51 3.65 3.62 8.30
N ASN A 52 2.90 2.80 9.03
CA ASN A 52 3.11 2.62 10.47
C ASN A 52 4.45 1.95 10.79
N GLY A 53 4.90 1.01 9.97
CA GLY A 53 6.24 0.42 10.06
C GLY A 53 7.33 1.47 9.88
N PHE A 54 7.18 2.34 8.87
CA PHE A 54 8.10 3.47 8.62
C PHE A 54 8.13 4.46 9.77
N ILE A 55 6.97 4.85 10.30
CA ILE A 55 6.88 5.76 11.45
C ILE A 55 7.54 5.14 12.68
N ARG A 56 7.28 3.86 12.97
CA ARG A 56 7.93 3.14 14.08
C ARG A 56 9.45 3.12 13.94
N LEU A 57 9.96 2.78 12.75
CA LEU A 57 11.40 2.79 12.46
C LEU A 57 11.99 4.20 12.61
N ALA A 58 11.30 5.24 12.12
CA ALA A 58 11.76 6.62 12.21
C ALA A 58 11.80 7.12 13.66
N VAL A 59 10.79 6.79 14.47
CA VAL A 59 10.77 7.13 15.91
C VAL A 59 11.91 6.42 16.65
N LEU A 60 12.15 5.14 16.39
CA LEU A 60 13.25 4.39 16.99
C LEU A 60 14.62 4.95 16.59
N ARG A 61 14.81 5.33 15.31
CA ARG A 61 16.07 5.94 14.84
C ARG A 61 16.34 7.32 15.43
N LYS A 62 15.31 8.09 15.79
CA LYS A 62 15.44 9.42 16.42
C LYS A 62 15.78 9.34 17.90
N GLN A 63 15.54 8.19 18.55
CA GLN A 63 15.83 7.97 19.97
C GLN A 63 17.26 7.47 20.23
N ASN A 64 18.00 7.12 19.17
CA ASN A 64 19.44 6.82 19.20
C ASN A 64 20.25 8.01 18.68
#